data_AF-A0A6H1ZLS2-F1
#
_entry.id   AF-A0A6H1ZLS2-F1
#
_cell.length_a   1.000
_cell.length_b   1.000
_cell.length_c   1.000
_cell.angle_alpha   90.00
_cell.angle_beta   90.00
_cell.angle_gamma   90.00
#
_symmetry.space_group_name_H-M   'P 1'
#
loop_
_entity.id
_entity.type
_entity.pdbx_description
1 polymer ?
#
loop_
_entity_poly.entity_id
_entity_poly.type
_entity_poly.pdbx_seq_one_letter_code
_entity_poly.pdbx_strand_id
1 'polypeptide(L)'
;MKCEICGAEKKNLILHVRTKHGISMEEYEASISEGMEELDSLEEGMIQEAVEVTEVVPDKISPKDRQRNIFAGSTEFERDVNRPLKSFLDEFEVTEEELRSVTRQYKGGRTISATQNVANKLKLSEKTAKQISDEYKDGTIDIYESEVAGTLVEKFGFKCVKTVPKTDTSRKKWILSKSL
;
A
#
# COMPACT_ATOMS: atom_id res chain seq x y z
N MET A 1 13.07 20.18 -16.71
CA MET A 1 13.73 18.94 -17.18
C MET A 1 12.66 17.89 -17.40
N LYS A 2 12.70 17.21 -18.55
CA LYS A 2 11.74 16.15 -18.89
C LYS A 2 12.27 14.82 -18.37
N CYS A 3 11.37 13.96 -17.89
CA CYS A 3 11.72 12.59 -17.53
C CYS A 3 11.57 11.70 -18.77
N GLU A 4 12.60 10.92 -19.12
CA GLU A 4 12.55 10.04 -20.31
C GLU A 4 11.71 8.78 -20.07
N ILE A 5 11.56 8.35 -18.81
CA ILE A 5 10.73 7.17 -18.46
C ILE A 5 9.24 7.45 -18.62
N CYS A 6 8.77 8.65 -18.24
CA CYS A 6 7.33 8.97 -18.23
C CYS A 6 6.93 10.24 -18.97
N GLY A 7 7.87 10.89 -19.66
CA GLY A 7 7.65 12.09 -20.46
C GLY A 7 7.30 13.37 -19.68
N ALA A 8 7.21 13.32 -18.35
CA ALA A 8 6.70 14.43 -17.57
C ALA A 8 7.75 15.53 -17.34
N GLU A 9 7.38 16.79 -17.54
CA GLU A 9 8.22 17.94 -17.18
C GLU A 9 8.18 18.20 -15.68
N LYS A 10 9.37 18.27 -15.06
CA LYS A 10 9.54 18.54 -13.64
C LYS A 10 10.64 19.57 -13.39
N LYS A 11 10.45 20.34 -12.30
CA LYS A 11 11.45 21.31 -11.80
C LYS A 11 12.66 20.62 -11.17
N ASN A 12 12.46 19.45 -10.55
CA ASN A 12 13.53 18.64 -9.97
C ASN A 12 13.40 17.20 -10.46
N LEU A 13 14.26 16.82 -11.40
CA LEU A 13 14.23 15.49 -12.04
C LEU A 13 14.69 14.41 -11.05
N ILE A 14 15.73 14.66 -10.27
CA ILE A 14 16.28 13.71 -9.27
C ILE A 14 15.20 13.28 -8.27
N LEU A 15 14.48 14.25 -7.70
CA LEU A 15 13.40 13.96 -6.75
C LEU A 15 12.26 13.20 -7.43
N HIS A 16 11.94 13.55 -8.67
CA HIS A 16 10.89 12.87 -9.44
C HIS A 16 11.24 11.41 -9.70
N VAL A 17 12.44 11.14 -10.22
CA VAL A 17 12.94 9.80 -10.51
C VAL A 17 12.91 8.93 -9.25
N ARG A 18 13.44 9.46 -8.14
CA ARG A 18 13.47 8.73 -6.86
C ARG A 18 12.08 8.45 -6.29
N THR A 19 11.13 9.38 -6.42
CA THR A 19 9.80 9.25 -5.78
C THR A 19 8.76 8.56 -6.65
N LYS A 20 8.86 8.65 -7.98
CA LYS A 20 7.91 8.06 -8.91
C LYS A 20 8.37 6.75 -9.51
N HIS A 21 9.67 6.62 -9.78
CA HIS A 21 10.25 5.43 -10.41
C HIS A 21 11.03 4.56 -9.42
N GLY A 22 11.35 5.09 -8.24
CA GLY A 22 11.99 4.31 -7.17
C GLY A 22 13.44 3.94 -7.44
N ILE A 23 14.05 4.53 -8.47
CA ILE A 23 15.43 4.28 -8.88
C ILE A 23 16.33 5.47 -8.51
N SER A 24 17.64 5.21 -8.45
CA SER A 24 18.66 6.25 -8.28
C SER A 24 18.88 7.05 -9.57
N MET A 25 19.57 8.19 -9.47
CA MET A 25 19.90 8.99 -10.66
C MET A 25 20.94 8.27 -11.54
N GLU A 26 21.84 7.49 -10.93
CA GLU A 26 22.84 6.67 -11.64
C GLU A 26 22.17 5.57 -12.47
N GLU A 27 21.18 4.89 -11.90
CA GLU A 27 20.37 3.88 -12.61
C GLU A 27 19.51 4.52 -13.72
N TYR A 28 19.01 5.72 -13.48
CA TYR A 28 18.25 6.47 -14.48
C TYR A 28 19.13 6.87 -15.67
N GLU A 29 20.34 7.35 -15.43
CA GLU A 29 21.31 7.67 -16.49
C GLU A 29 21.77 6.43 -17.25
N ALA A 30 22.00 5.30 -16.55
CA ALA A 30 22.30 4.02 -17.18
C ALA A 30 21.15 3.57 -18.11
N SER A 31 19.90 3.67 -17.66
CA SER A 31 18.73 3.28 -18.46
C SER A 31 18.51 4.14 -19.71
N ILE A 32 18.97 5.39 -19.70
CA ILE A 32 18.92 6.28 -20.87
C ILE A 32 20.12 6.02 -21.78
N SER A 33 21.30 5.72 -21.20
CA SER A 33 22.52 5.42 -21.94
C SER A 33 22.40 4.13 -22.74
N GLU A 34 21.72 3.11 -22.22
CA GLU A 34 21.50 1.83 -22.92
C GLU A 34 20.45 1.93 -24.02
N GLY A 35 19.51 2.88 -23.95
CA GLY A 35 18.46 3.08 -24.96
C GLY A 35 18.89 3.82 -26.23
N MET A 36 20.15 4.26 -26.31
CA MET A 36 20.65 5.10 -27.41
C MET A 36 21.54 4.35 -28.42
N GLU A 37 21.83 3.05 -28.20
CA GLU A 37 22.57 2.21 -29.17
C GLU A 37 21.67 1.33 -30.05
N GLU A 38 20.35 1.27 -29.82
CA GLU A 38 19.46 0.29 -30.48
C GLU A 38 18.47 0.89 -31.50
N LEU A 39 18.64 2.16 -31.90
CA LEU A 39 17.66 2.90 -32.74
C LEU A 39 18.14 3.29 -34.14
N ASP A 40 19.12 2.58 -34.71
CA ASP A 40 19.55 2.83 -36.11
C ASP A 40 19.39 1.59 -37.02
N SER A 41 18.63 0.57 -36.60
CA SER A 41 18.48 -0.64 -37.43
C SER A 41 17.16 -1.39 -37.22
N LEU A 42 16.02 -0.78 -37.53
CA LEU A 42 14.79 -1.53 -37.86
C LEU A 42 13.80 -0.68 -38.69
N GLU A 43 14.18 -0.58 -39.96
CA GLU A 43 13.38 -0.81 -41.17
C GLU A 43 11.85 -0.98 -41.04
N GLU A 44 11.16 -0.13 -41.80
CA GLU A 44 9.93 -0.32 -42.59
C GLU A 44 9.16 -1.65 -42.43
N GLY A 45 7.89 -1.56 -42.01
CA GLY A 45 6.96 -2.68 -42.16
C GLY A 45 5.62 -2.55 -41.44
N MET A 46 4.64 -1.97 -42.14
CA MET A 46 3.18 -2.23 -42.10
C MET A 46 2.56 -2.88 -40.84
N ILE A 47 1.49 -2.25 -40.30
CA ILE A 47 0.10 -2.76 -40.35
C ILE A 47 -0.84 -1.73 -39.70
N GLN A 48 -1.92 -1.42 -40.41
CA GLN A 48 -3.05 -0.60 -39.97
C GLN A 48 -3.92 -1.38 -38.98
N GLU A 49 -4.28 -0.77 -37.85
CA GLU A 49 -5.60 -0.99 -37.26
C GLU A 49 -6.01 0.25 -36.47
N ALA A 50 -7.00 0.99 -37.00
CA ALA A 50 -7.55 2.17 -36.38
C ALA A 50 -8.40 1.75 -35.17
N VAL A 51 -7.79 1.74 -33.98
CA VAL A 51 -8.52 1.63 -32.73
C VAL A 51 -9.10 3.01 -32.41
N GLU A 52 -10.43 3.10 -32.49
CA GLU A 52 -11.22 4.24 -32.05
C GLU A 52 -10.99 4.46 -30.54
N VAL A 53 -10.11 5.42 -30.23
CA VAL A 53 -9.84 5.86 -28.86
C VAL A 53 -11.08 6.56 -28.34
N THR A 54 -11.83 5.85 -27.49
CA THR A 54 -12.87 6.47 -26.67
C THR A 54 -12.21 7.54 -25.81
N GLU A 55 -12.63 8.80 -25.93
CA GLU A 55 -12.18 9.90 -25.10
C GLU A 55 -12.44 9.58 -23.62
N VAL A 56 -11.42 9.06 -22.93
CA VAL A 56 -11.41 9.00 -21.48
C VAL A 56 -11.23 10.44 -21.01
N VAL A 57 -12.34 11.08 -20.63
CA VAL A 57 -12.34 12.37 -19.95
C VAL A 57 -11.32 12.28 -18.82
N PRO A 58 -10.21 13.04 -18.87
CA PRO A 58 -9.23 12.99 -17.81
C PRO A 58 -9.90 13.54 -16.56
N ASP A 59 -10.14 12.67 -15.60
CA ASP A 59 -10.64 13.02 -14.28
C ASP A 59 -9.68 14.06 -13.71
N LYS A 60 -10.08 15.34 -13.77
CA LYS A 60 -9.32 16.50 -13.29
C LYS A 60 -9.34 16.53 -11.76
N ILE A 61 -9.00 15.42 -11.12
CA ILE A 61 -8.69 15.42 -9.70
C ILE A 61 -7.29 15.98 -9.58
N SER A 62 -7.22 17.26 -9.21
CA SER A 62 -5.97 17.93 -8.90
C SER A 62 -5.14 17.08 -7.93
N PRO A 63 -3.80 17.04 -8.04
CA PRO A 63 -2.94 16.38 -7.05
C PRO A 63 -3.23 16.81 -5.60
N LYS A 64 -3.71 18.04 -5.40
CA LYS A 64 -4.17 18.53 -4.08
C LYS A 64 -5.43 17.83 -3.59
N ASP A 65 -6.35 17.50 -4.48
CA ASP A 65 -7.63 16.85 -4.14
C ASP A 65 -7.45 15.34 -3.91
N ARG A 66 -6.47 14.71 -4.58
CA ARG A 66 -6.06 13.33 -4.24
C ARG A 66 -5.52 13.22 -2.81
N GLN A 67 -4.71 14.18 -2.35
CA GLN A 67 -4.22 14.18 -0.96
C GLN A 67 -5.35 14.35 0.06
N ARG A 68 -6.35 15.21 -0.23
CA ARG A 68 -7.51 15.34 0.66
C ARG A 68 -8.35 14.07 0.70
N ASN A 69 -8.58 13.41 -0.43
CA ASN A 69 -9.43 12.21 -0.48
C ASN A 69 -8.78 10.96 0.14
N ILE A 70 -7.44 10.87 0.22
CA ILE A 70 -6.75 9.76 0.91
C ILE A 70 -6.96 9.84 2.44
N PHE A 71 -7.11 11.05 2.99
CA PHE A 71 -7.26 11.29 4.43
C PHE A 71 -8.65 11.79 4.84
N ALA A 72 -9.58 11.96 3.90
CA ALA A 72 -10.95 12.38 4.20
C ALA A 72 -11.75 11.36 5.04
N GLY A 73 -11.26 10.12 5.15
CA GLY A 73 -11.82 9.07 6.01
C GLY A 73 -11.05 8.83 7.31
N SER A 74 -9.89 9.47 7.52
CA SER A 74 -9.25 9.45 8.83
C SER A 74 -9.95 10.48 9.69
N THR A 75 -10.69 10.03 10.70
CA THR A 75 -11.13 10.82 11.85
C THR A 75 -10.14 11.95 12.11
N GLU A 76 -10.62 13.19 12.15
CA GLU A 76 -9.80 14.35 12.50
C GLU A 76 -9.13 14.05 13.84
N PHE A 77 -7.85 13.66 13.80
CA PHE A 77 -7.08 13.47 15.01
C PHE A 77 -6.89 14.85 15.62
N GLU A 78 -7.61 15.13 16.70
CA GLU A 78 -7.40 16.33 17.49
C GLU A 78 -5.93 16.36 17.89
N ARG A 79 -5.23 17.40 17.42
CA ARG A 79 -3.81 17.60 17.75
C ARG A 79 -3.71 18.13 19.16
N ASP A 80 -3.85 17.25 20.14
CA ASP A 80 -3.58 17.58 21.53
C ASP A 80 -2.08 17.53 21.80
N VAL A 81 -1.44 18.70 21.67
CA VAL A 81 0.00 18.89 21.90
C VAL A 81 0.37 18.69 23.38
N ASN A 82 -0.59 18.85 24.29
CA ASN A 82 -0.35 18.78 25.74
C ASN A 82 -0.60 17.38 26.32
N ARG A 83 -1.06 16.44 25.50
CA ARG A 83 -1.30 15.07 25.93
C ARG A 83 -0.01 14.40 26.42
N PRO A 84 -0.01 13.75 27.60
CA PRO A 84 1.15 13.01 28.07
C PRO A 84 1.56 11.90 27.11
N LEU A 85 2.85 11.83 26.76
CA LEU A 85 3.38 10.84 25.82
C LEU A 85 3.01 9.40 26.20
N LYS A 86 3.01 9.07 27.49
CA LYS A 86 2.62 7.75 27.98
C LYS A 86 1.19 7.38 27.57
N SER A 87 0.24 8.30 27.78
CA SER A 87 -1.17 8.07 27.41
C SER A 87 -1.37 7.93 25.91
N PHE A 88 -0.54 8.59 25.10
CA PHE A 88 -0.53 8.45 23.65
C PHE A 88 0.01 7.07 23.25
N LEU A 89 1.16 6.66 23.81
CA LEU A 89 1.77 5.36 23.55
C LEU A 89 0.84 4.19 23.92
N ASP A 90 0.15 4.31 25.06
CA ASP A 90 -0.80 3.29 25.53
C ASP A 90 -2.00 3.13 24.59
N GLU A 91 -2.52 4.21 23.99
CA GLU A 91 -3.64 4.14 23.03
C GLU A 91 -3.28 3.32 21.80
N PHE A 92 -2.06 3.50 21.28
CA PHE A 92 -1.60 2.78 20.10
C PHE A 92 -0.97 1.43 20.45
N GLU A 93 -0.88 1.09 21.75
CA GLU A 93 -0.15 -0.06 22.27
C GLU A 93 1.29 -0.14 21.72
N VAL A 94 1.96 1.00 21.64
CA VAL A 94 3.33 1.13 21.13
C VAL A 94 4.27 1.43 22.29
N THR A 95 5.40 0.76 22.33
CA THR A 95 6.44 1.06 23.33
C THR A 95 7.25 2.31 22.93
N GLU A 96 7.87 2.98 23.91
CA GLU A 96 8.72 4.14 23.62
C GLU A 96 9.90 3.78 22.70
N GLU A 97 10.42 2.55 22.81
CA GLU A 97 11.49 2.03 21.95
C GLU A 97 11.04 1.89 20.50
N GLU A 98 9.85 1.35 20.26
CA GLU A 98 9.25 1.25 18.93
C GLU A 98 9.01 2.64 18.33
N LEU A 99 8.47 3.59 19.12
CA LEU A 99 8.28 4.96 18.67
C LEU A 99 9.60 5.63 18.27
N ARG A 100 10.66 5.45 19.08
CA ARG A 100 12.00 5.96 18.78
C ARG A 100 12.58 5.33 17.51
N SER A 101 12.36 4.03 17.31
CA SER A 101 12.79 3.31 16.11
C SER A 101 12.12 3.88 14.85
N VAL A 102 10.79 4.02 14.88
CA VAL A 102 10.00 4.60 13.78
C VAL A 102 10.45 6.04 13.48
N THR A 103 10.66 6.84 14.52
CA THR A 103 11.09 8.25 14.37
C THR A 103 12.49 8.33 13.74
N ARG A 104 13.44 7.48 14.16
CA ARG A 104 14.78 7.41 13.57
C ARG A 104 14.75 6.95 12.13
N GLN A 105 13.93 5.95 11.81
CA GLN A 105 13.76 5.44 10.45
C GLN A 105 13.22 6.52 9.51
N TYR A 106 12.19 7.24 9.96
CA TYR A 106 11.60 8.36 9.21
C TYR A 106 12.60 9.50 9.01
N LYS A 107 13.27 9.96 10.07
CA LYS A 107 14.30 11.02 9.96
C LYS A 107 15.49 10.61 9.09
N GLY A 108 15.86 9.32 9.13
CA GLY A 108 16.93 8.78 8.30
C GLY A 108 16.55 8.57 6.83
N GLY A 109 15.30 8.83 6.44
CA GLY A 109 14.81 8.63 5.08
C GLY A 109 14.85 7.17 4.63
N ARG A 110 14.98 6.22 5.57
CA ARG A 110 15.00 4.79 5.28
C ARG A 110 13.55 4.33 5.12
N THR A 111 13.24 3.73 3.98
CA THR A 111 11.94 3.08 3.79
C THR A 111 11.80 1.90 4.77
N ILE A 112 10.57 1.60 5.16
CA ILE A 112 10.27 0.35 5.85
C ILE A 112 10.56 -0.77 4.85
N SER A 113 11.44 -1.70 5.22
CA SER A 113 11.73 -2.83 4.32
C SER A 113 10.45 -3.61 4.08
N ALA A 114 10.32 -4.22 2.89
CA ALA A 114 9.18 -5.07 2.59
C ALA A 114 9.00 -6.17 3.65
N THR A 115 10.10 -6.73 4.15
CA THR A 115 10.12 -7.72 5.23
C THR A 115 9.55 -7.20 6.54
N GLN A 116 9.92 -5.98 6.95
CA GLN A 116 9.41 -5.36 8.17
C GLN A 116 7.92 -4.99 8.03
N ASN A 117 7.49 -4.59 6.84
CA ASN A 117 6.08 -4.32 6.54
C ASN A 117 5.24 -5.61 6.64
N VAL A 118 5.72 -6.71 6.05
CA VAL A 118 5.08 -8.03 6.18
C VAL A 118 5.01 -8.46 7.65
N ALA A 119 6.10 -8.32 8.40
CA ALA A 119 6.12 -8.64 9.83
C ALA A 119 5.11 -7.80 10.64
N ASN A 120 5.02 -6.49 10.37
CA ASN A 120 4.07 -5.61 11.03
C ASN A 120 2.62 -5.99 10.69
N LYS A 121 2.35 -6.33 9.42
CA LYS A 121 1.02 -6.81 8.99
C LYS A 121 0.64 -8.11 9.68
N LEU A 122 1.58 -9.06 9.80
CA LEU A 122 1.35 -10.33 10.51
C LEU A 122 1.04 -10.10 11.99
N LYS A 123 1.81 -9.24 12.67
CA LYS A 123 1.52 -8.88 14.07
C LYS A 123 0.13 -8.25 14.22
N LEU A 124 -0.23 -7.34 13.31
CA LEU A 124 -1.55 -6.71 13.33
C LEU A 124 -2.66 -7.74 13.08
N SER A 125 -2.49 -8.62 12.09
CA SER A 125 -3.49 -9.65 11.78
C SER A 125 -3.66 -10.64 12.93
N GLU A 126 -2.59 -10.98 13.65
CA GLU A 126 -2.64 -11.80 14.86
C GLU A 126 -3.41 -11.13 15.99
N LYS A 127 -3.16 -9.85 16.23
CA LYS A 127 -3.88 -9.08 17.24
C LYS A 127 -5.38 -9.00 16.93
N THR A 128 -5.73 -8.66 15.68
CA THR A 128 -7.12 -8.59 15.23
C THR A 128 -7.79 -9.97 15.29
N ALA A 129 -7.10 -11.03 14.85
CA ALA A 129 -7.59 -12.40 14.94
C ALA A 129 -7.87 -12.81 16.38
N LYS A 130 -6.98 -12.46 17.32
CA LYS A 130 -7.17 -12.72 18.75
C LYS A 130 -8.44 -12.04 19.27
N GLN A 131 -8.61 -10.74 19.00
CA GLN A 131 -9.80 -9.98 19.40
C GLN A 131 -11.08 -10.61 18.86
N ILE A 132 -11.10 -10.95 17.57
CA ILE A 132 -12.24 -11.63 16.95
C ILE A 132 -12.51 -13.00 17.60
N SER A 133 -11.45 -13.76 17.90
CA SER A 133 -11.62 -15.08 18.53
C SER A 133 -12.15 -15.00 19.96
N ASP A 134 -11.82 -13.93 20.68
CA ASP A 134 -12.26 -13.68 22.06
C ASP A 134 -13.73 -13.23 22.09
N GLU A 135 -14.14 -12.42 21.11
CA GLU A 135 -15.50 -11.94 20.92
C GLU A 135 -16.44 -13.03 20.38
N TYR A 136 -16.00 -13.79 19.38
CA TYR A 136 -16.78 -14.83 18.71
C TYR A 136 -16.30 -16.22 19.12
N LYS A 137 -16.81 -16.68 20.26
CA LYS A 137 -16.49 -18.03 20.78
C LYS A 137 -17.14 -19.14 19.96
N ASP A 138 -18.37 -18.92 19.52
CA ASP A 138 -19.18 -19.84 18.72
C ASP A 138 -19.85 -19.09 17.56
N GLY A 139 -19.96 -19.74 16.40
CA GLY A 139 -20.71 -19.23 15.25
C GLY A 139 -19.88 -18.98 13.99
N THR A 140 -20.49 -18.21 13.09
CA THR A 140 -19.94 -17.90 11.77
C THR A 140 -19.54 -16.43 11.72
N ILE A 141 -18.33 -16.15 11.27
CA ILE A 141 -17.75 -14.82 11.14
C ILE A 141 -17.40 -14.52 9.69
N ASP A 142 -17.58 -13.26 9.33
CA ASP A 142 -17.37 -12.76 7.98
C ASP A 142 -16.18 -11.79 7.97
N ILE A 143 -15.11 -12.14 7.25
CA ILE A 143 -13.86 -11.38 7.25
C ILE A 143 -13.44 -11.05 5.82
N TYR A 144 -12.92 -9.85 5.59
CA TYR A 144 -12.44 -9.43 4.26
C TYR A 144 -10.93 -9.50 4.10
N GLU A 145 -10.20 -9.58 5.22
CA GLU A 145 -8.74 -9.60 5.25
C GLU A 145 -8.23 -11.04 5.23
N SER A 146 -7.48 -11.40 4.18
CA SER A 146 -6.95 -12.74 3.97
C SER A 146 -5.99 -13.18 5.09
N GLU A 147 -5.18 -12.25 5.58
CA GLU A 147 -4.14 -12.48 6.59
C GLU A 147 -4.78 -12.80 7.95
N VAL A 148 -5.83 -12.05 8.31
CA VAL A 148 -6.62 -12.30 9.53
C VAL A 148 -7.34 -13.63 9.42
N ALA A 149 -7.97 -13.91 8.28
CA ALA A 149 -8.66 -15.19 8.04
C ALA A 149 -7.70 -16.39 8.14
N GLY A 150 -6.52 -16.30 7.53
CA GLY A 150 -5.48 -17.33 7.64
C GLY A 150 -5.06 -17.56 9.08
N THR A 151 -4.82 -16.48 9.83
CA THR A 151 -4.42 -16.56 11.24
C THR A 151 -5.50 -17.22 12.11
N LEU A 152 -6.77 -16.92 11.88
CA LEU A 152 -7.90 -17.54 12.61
C LEU A 152 -8.00 -19.04 12.36
N VAL A 153 -7.74 -19.48 11.12
CA VAL A 153 -7.75 -20.89 10.77
C VAL A 153 -6.55 -21.62 11.39
N GLU A 154 -5.35 -21.06 11.26
CA GLU A 154 -4.11 -21.70 11.71
C GLU A 154 -3.95 -21.73 13.23
N LYS A 155 -4.23 -20.61 13.91
CA LYS A 155 -3.93 -20.45 15.35
C LYS A 155 -5.15 -20.60 16.26
N PHE A 156 -6.34 -20.29 15.77
CA PHE A 156 -7.56 -20.23 16.60
C PHE A 156 -8.61 -21.30 16.25
N GLY A 157 -8.28 -22.24 15.35
CA GLY A 157 -9.09 -23.42 15.06
C GLY A 157 -10.37 -23.15 14.27
N PHE A 158 -10.49 -22.00 13.62
CA PHE A 158 -11.61 -21.73 12.73
C PHE A 158 -11.51 -22.57 11.45
N LYS A 159 -12.64 -22.88 10.82
CA LYS A 159 -12.72 -23.53 9.52
C LYS A 159 -13.32 -22.58 8.50
N CYS A 160 -12.66 -22.45 7.35
CA CYS A 160 -13.20 -21.71 6.22
C CYS A 160 -14.35 -22.49 5.58
N VAL A 161 -15.56 -21.94 5.64
CA VAL A 161 -16.76 -22.54 5.05
C VAL A 161 -16.90 -22.15 3.59
N LYS A 162 -16.73 -20.85 3.30
CA LYS A 162 -16.95 -20.32 1.97
C LYS A 162 -16.13 -19.07 1.73
N THR A 163 -15.70 -18.88 0.49
CA THR A 163 -15.19 -17.60 0.00
C THR A 163 -16.14 -17.04 -1.04
N VAL A 164 -16.51 -15.77 -0.87
CA VAL A 164 -17.41 -15.05 -1.79
C VAL A 164 -16.63 -13.89 -2.40
N PRO A 165 -16.47 -13.84 -3.74
CA PRO A 165 -15.90 -12.67 -4.38
C PRO A 165 -16.86 -11.50 -4.22
N LYS A 166 -16.35 -10.31 -3.86
CA LYS A 166 -17.17 -9.11 -3.80
C LYS A 166 -17.34 -8.59 -5.24
N THR A 167 -18.57 -8.41 -5.68
CA THR A 167 -18.93 -8.05 -7.08
C THR A 167 -18.26 -6.76 -7.58
N ASP A 168 -17.88 -5.86 -6.66
CA ASP A 168 -17.39 -4.53 -6.99
C ASP A 168 -15.90 -4.30 -6.64
N THR A 169 -15.22 -5.30 -6.06
CA THR A 169 -13.82 -5.14 -5.64
C THR A 169 -13.05 -6.45 -5.78
N SER A 170 -11.74 -6.38 -5.98
CA SER A 170 -10.85 -7.56 -5.96
C SER A 170 -10.76 -8.26 -4.59
N ARG A 171 -11.42 -7.74 -3.55
CA ARG A 171 -11.42 -8.33 -2.21
C ARG A 171 -12.39 -9.51 -2.13
N LYS A 172 -11.94 -10.58 -1.48
CA LYS A 172 -12.75 -11.77 -1.17
C LYS A 172 -13.31 -11.65 0.25
N LYS A 173 -14.56 -12.04 0.43
CA LYS A 173 -15.18 -12.24 1.74
C LYS A 173 -14.99 -13.69 2.16
N TRP A 174 -14.40 -13.92 3.32
CA TRP A 174 -14.13 -15.20 3.93
C TRP A 174 -15.18 -15.44 5.02
N ILE A 175 -15.94 -16.51 4.88
CA ILE A 175 -16.94 -16.95 5.84
C ILE A 175 -16.31 -18.09 6.63
N LEU A 176 -15.97 -17.84 7.88
CA LEU A 176 -15.33 -18.82 8.76
C LEU A 176 -16.33 -19.28 9.82
N SER A 177 -16.25 -20.54 10.23
CA SER A 177 -17.04 -21.09 11.33
C SER A 177 -16.11 -21.73 12.36
N LYS A 178 -16.45 -21.59 13.64
CA LYS A 178 -15.76 -22.31 14.70
C LYS A 178 -16.52 -23.58 14.99
N SER A 179 -15.90 -24.72 14.70
CA SER A 179 -16.43 -26.02 15.12
C SER A 179 -16.09 -26.17 16.59
N LEU A 180 -17.12 -26.32 17.42
CA LEU A 180 -16.99 -26.92 18.76
C LEU A 180 -16.31 -28.29 18.67
#